data_AF-A0A2M6ZL96-F1
#
_entry.id   AF-A0A2M6ZL96-F1
#
_cell.length_a   1.000
_cell.length_b   1.000
_cell.length_c   1.000
_cell.angle_alpha   90.00
_cell.angle_beta   90.00
_cell.angle_gamma   90.00
#
_symmetry.space_group_name_H-M   'P 1'
#
loop_
_entity.id
_entity.type
_entity.pdbx_description
1 polymer ?
#
loop_
_entity_poly.entity_id
_entity_poly.type
_entity_poly.pdbx_seq_one_letter_code
_entity_poly.pdbx_strand_id
1 'polypeptide(L)'
;MVIEKYAQQYGVDQDLVWAVIRQESGFNPQAVSPKGAMGLMQLMPGTAAMLGVSDAFDVEQNIAGGIKYLERCLSQFNQDVCLALAAYNAGPNNVVKYQGCPPFPETRHYVASVLQAYGGEPMRADLKLIGLSTVMDEEALDPVSPRGLAWRVPRAQWRIAIPQCKLGSPRWKVTVLPF
;
A
#
# COMPACT_ATOMS: atom_id res chain seq x y z
N MET A 1 18.50 -3.25 3.60
CA MET A 1 18.12 -2.70 2.27
C MET A 1 17.61 -1.26 2.42
N VAL A 2 17.54 -0.44 1.35
CA VAL A 2 17.04 0.96 1.44
C VAL A 2 15.60 1.01 1.99
N ILE A 3 14.69 0.18 1.46
CA ILE A 3 13.30 0.11 1.92
C ILE A 3 13.24 -0.25 3.41
N GLU A 4 13.90 -1.33 3.82
CA GLU A 4 13.97 -1.80 5.21
C GLU A 4 14.47 -0.71 6.17
N LYS A 5 15.55 0.00 5.81
CA LYS A 5 16.13 1.10 6.59
C LYS A 5 15.08 2.17 6.89
N TYR A 6 14.38 2.65 5.87
CA TYR A 6 13.42 3.75 6.03
C TYR A 6 12.07 3.29 6.56
N ALA A 7 11.63 2.07 6.23
CA ALA A 7 10.46 1.44 6.83
C ALA A 7 10.63 1.32 8.35
N GLN A 8 11.79 0.84 8.81
CA GLN A 8 12.11 0.79 10.24
C GLN A 8 12.22 2.19 10.85
N GLN A 9 12.88 3.14 10.17
CA GLN A 9 13.04 4.51 10.67
C GLN A 9 11.70 5.23 10.89
N TYR A 10 10.73 5.03 10.00
CA TYR A 10 9.42 5.69 10.06
C TYR A 10 8.32 4.82 10.68
N GLY A 11 8.62 3.59 11.09
CA GLY A 11 7.65 2.68 11.69
C GLY A 11 6.54 2.24 10.73
N VAL A 12 6.86 2.09 9.45
CA VAL A 12 5.93 1.62 8.41
C VAL A 12 6.25 0.16 8.08
N ASP A 13 5.21 -0.65 7.86
CA ASP A 13 5.39 -2.04 7.42
C ASP A 13 6.10 -2.08 6.05
N GLN A 14 7.21 -2.82 5.97
CA GLN A 14 8.00 -2.95 4.76
C GLN A 14 7.18 -3.56 3.60
N ASP A 15 6.29 -4.51 3.87
CA ASP A 15 5.50 -5.18 2.84
C ASP A 15 4.46 -4.22 2.24
N LEU A 16 3.96 -3.28 3.04
CA LEU A 16 3.10 -2.20 2.55
C LEU A 16 3.88 -1.27 1.62
N VAL A 17 5.13 -0.94 1.95
CA VAL A 17 6.00 -0.12 1.08
C VAL A 17 6.27 -0.83 -0.25
N TRP A 18 6.54 -2.14 -0.22
CA TRP A 18 6.70 -2.95 -1.43
C TRP A 18 5.45 -2.91 -2.31
N ALA A 19 4.27 -3.07 -1.71
CA ALA A 19 2.98 -3.02 -2.41
C ALA A 19 2.71 -1.64 -3.05
N VAL A 20 3.05 -0.55 -2.35
CA VAL A 20 2.93 0.81 -2.87
C VAL A 20 3.88 1.04 -4.05
N ILE A 21 5.18 0.73 -3.91
CA ILE A 21 6.17 0.91 -5.00
C ILE A 21 5.75 0.12 -6.24
N ARG A 22 5.26 -1.10 -6.04
CA ARG A 22 4.77 -1.95 -7.13
C ARG A 22 3.63 -1.28 -7.89
N GLN A 23 2.64 -0.75 -7.18
CA GLN A 23 1.48 -0.12 -7.80
C GLN A 23 1.82 1.22 -8.46
N GLU A 24 2.75 1.98 -7.87
CA GLU A 24 3.11 3.33 -8.34
C GLU A 24 3.99 3.30 -9.60
N SER A 25 5.03 2.47 -9.61
CA SER A 25 6.04 2.51 -10.66
C SER A 25 6.34 1.16 -11.32
N GLY A 26 5.79 0.07 -10.79
CA GLY A 26 6.23 -1.27 -11.18
C GLY A 26 7.73 -1.48 -10.97
N PHE A 27 8.31 -0.84 -9.93
CA PHE A 27 9.74 -0.83 -9.62
C PHE A 27 10.63 -0.07 -10.60
N ASN A 28 10.08 0.79 -11.46
CA ASN A 28 10.87 1.64 -12.35
C ASN A 28 11.28 2.95 -11.65
N PRO A 29 12.58 3.16 -11.33
CA PRO A 29 13.04 4.38 -10.66
C PRO A 29 12.98 5.64 -11.54
N GLN A 30 12.79 5.47 -12.86
CA GLN A 30 12.68 6.57 -13.83
C GLN A 30 11.22 6.80 -14.26
N ALA A 31 10.24 6.24 -13.54
CA ALA A 31 8.82 6.40 -13.87
C ALA A 31 8.37 7.86 -13.74
N VAL A 32 7.61 8.32 -14.74
CA VAL A 32 6.94 9.64 -14.73
C VAL A 32 5.49 9.47 -15.14
N SER A 33 4.55 9.88 -14.29
CA SER A 33 3.12 9.85 -14.63
C SER A 33 2.72 11.01 -15.55
N PRO A 34 1.59 10.92 -16.26
CA PRO A 34 1.05 12.04 -17.04
C PRO A 34 0.77 13.31 -16.21
N LYS A 35 0.57 13.16 -14.89
CA LYS A 35 0.36 14.26 -13.94
C LYS A 35 1.69 14.83 -13.38
N GLY A 36 2.83 14.23 -13.73
CA GLY A 36 4.16 14.66 -13.31
C GLY A 36 4.68 14.05 -12.01
N ALA A 37 4.07 12.96 -11.54
CA ALA A 37 4.59 12.20 -10.40
C ALA A 37 5.87 11.44 -10.81
N MET A 38 6.86 11.34 -9.93
CA MET A 38 8.21 10.88 -10.29
C MET A 38 8.76 9.77 -9.38
N GLY A 39 9.51 8.86 -9.99
CA GLY A 39 10.30 7.83 -9.31
C GLY A 39 9.48 6.67 -8.74
N LEU A 40 10.13 5.86 -7.89
CA LEU A 40 9.61 4.59 -7.40
C LEU A 40 8.27 4.70 -6.67
N MET A 41 8.11 5.73 -5.84
CA MET A 41 6.92 6.01 -5.04
C MET A 41 6.10 7.17 -5.61
N GLN A 42 6.34 7.55 -6.87
CA GLN A 42 5.55 8.54 -7.62
C GLN A 42 5.24 9.83 -6.81
N LEU A 43 6.28 10.50 -6.34
CA LEU A 43 6.12 11.77 -5.63
C LEU A 43 5.80 12.90 -6.62
N MET A 44 4.73 13.65 -6.35
CA MET A 44 4.47 14.91 -7.05
C MET A 44 5.57 15.94 -6.70
N PRO A 45 5.96 16.86 -7.61
CA PRO A 45 7.05 17.80 -7.37
C PRO A 45 6.88 18.65 -6.10
N GLY A 46 5.66 19.15 -5.84
CA GLY A 46 5.37 19.90 -4.61
C GLY A 46 5.50 19.05 -3.35
N THR A 47 5.10 17.78 -3.41
CA THR A 47 5.24 16.81 -2.31
C THR A 47 6.71 16.48 -2.06
N ALA A 48 7.49 16.23 -3.12
CA ALA A 48 8.93 16.01 -3.04
C ALA A 48 9.65 17.18 -2.35
N ALA A 49 9.35 18.41 -2.76
CA ALA A 49 9.90 19.63 -2.15
C ALA A 49 9.57 19.75 -0.66
N MET A 50 8.31 19.51 -0.27
CA MET A 50 7.88 19.53 1.14
C MET A 50 8.56 18.45 2.00
N LEU A 51 9.04 17.38 1.40
CA LEU A 51 9.65 16.25 2.10
C LEU A 51 11.18 16.36 2.18
N GLY A 52 11.78 17.30 1.44
CA GLY A 52 13.22 17.49 1.34
C GLY A 52 13.88 16.61 0.28
N VAL A 53 13.12 16.12 -0.69
CA VAL A 53 13.62 15.33 -1.82
C VAL A 53 14.14 16.30 -2.88
N SER A 54 15.46 16.32 -3.08
CA SER A 54 16.12 17.19 -4.06
C SER A 54 16.13 16.59 -5.46
N ASP A 55 16.24 15.26 -5.54
CA ASP A 55 16.13 14.48 -6.77
C ASP A 55 15.12 13.34 -6.56
N ALA A 56 14.00 13.40 -7.28
CA ALA A 56 12.95 12.39 -7.20
C ALA A 56 13.26 11.12 -7.99
N PHE A 57 14.30 11.12 -8.82
CA PHE A 57 14.79 9.94 -9.53
C PHE A 57 15.90 9.20 -8.77
N ASP A 58 16.50 9.85 -7.77
CA ASP A 58 17.38 9.19 -6.83
C ASP A 58 16.59 8.19 -5.97
N VAL A 59 17.01 6.92 -6.00
CA VAL A 59 16.30 5.81 -5.37
C VAL A 59 16.18 6.01 -3.86
N GLU A 60 17.27 6.45 -3.21
CA GLU A 60 17.29 6.59 -1.76
C GLU A 60 16.40 7.75 -1.30
N GLN A 61 16.52 8.92 -1.94
CA GLN A 61 15.68 10.08 -1.64
C GLN A 61 14.20 9.83 -1.93
N ASN A 62 13.87 9.19 -3.06
CA ASN A 62 12.49 8.91 -3.42
C ASN A 62 11.83 7.95 -2.42
N ILE A 63 12.52 6.87 -2.05
CA ILE A 63 12.02 5.90 -1.06
C ILE A 63 11.88 6.56 0.32
N ALA A 64 12.91 7.29 0.77
CA ALA A 64 12.86 7.98 2.06
C ALA A 64 11.70 8.99 2.13
N GLY A 65 11.53 9.81 1.09
CA GLY A 65 10.43 10.76 0.98
C GLY A 65 9.07 10.09 0.89
N GLY A 66 8.94 9.05 0.05
CA GLY A 66 7.69 8.32 -0.13
C GLY A 66 7.22 7.58 1.12
N ILE A 67 8.13 6.93 1.85
CA ILE A 67 7.79 6.28 3.14
C ILE A 67 7.42 7.34 4.18
N LYS A 68 8.15 8.45 4.26
CA LYS A 68 7.80 9.57 5.15
C LYS A 68 6.43 10.16 4.84
N TYR A 69 6.03 10.20 3.57
CA TYR A 69 4.69 10.64 3.19
C TYR A 69 3.61 9.61 3.55
N LEU A 70 3.90 8.33 3.33
CA LEU A 70 3.01 7.23 3.69
C LEU A 70 2.77 7.17 5.21
N GLU A 71 3.81 7.35 6.01
CA GLU A 71 3.73 7.47 7.47
C GLU A 71 2.80 8.64 7.86
N ARG A 72 2.96 9.82 7.25
CA ARG A 72 2.07 10.96 7.53
C ARG A 72 0.61 10.63 7.24
N CYS A 73 0.33 9.92 6.15
CA CYS A 73 -1.02 9.47 5.83
C CYS A 73 -1.54 8.47 6.87
N LEU A 74 -0.74 7.47 7.26
CA LEU A 74 -1.10 6.51 8.31
C LEU A 74 -1.41 7.21 9.63
N SER A 75 -0.54 8.09 10.07
CA SER A 75 -0.69 8.86 11.31
C SER A 75 -1.92 9.78 11.28
N GLN A 76 -2.20 10.42 10.14
CA GLN A 76 -3.39 11.28 9.99
C GLN A 76 -4.71 10.51 10.08
N PHE A 77 -4.73 9.23 9.69
CA PHE A 77 -5.94 8.41 9.66
C PHE A 77 -5.89 7.26 10.69
N ASN A 78 -5.25 7.47 11.84
CA ASN A 78 -5.21 6.52 12.97
C ASN A 78 -4.76 5.11 12.59
N GLN A 79 -3.75 5.00 11.72
CA GLN A 79 -3.20 3.74 11.19
C GLN A 79 -4.20 2.92 10.36
N ASP A 80 -5.31 3.53 9.89
CA ASP A 80 -6.18 2.92 8.90
C ASP A 80 -5.49 2.91 7.53
N VAL A 81 -4.97 1.73 7.15
CA VAL A 81 -4.23 1.53 5.90
C VAL A 81 -5.07 1.89 4.67
N CYS A 82 -6.39 1.61 4.68
CA CYS A 82 -7.27 1.90 3.55
C CYS A 82 -7.38 3.41 3.33
N LEU A 83 -7.61 4.17 4.41
CA LEU A 83 -7.70 5.64 4.34
C LEU A 83 -6.35 6.28 4.05
N ALA A 84 -5.25 5.72 4.59
CA ALA A 84 -3.90 6.20 4.31
C ALA A 84 -3.53 6.04 2.83
N LEU A 85 -3.85 4.90 2.21
CA LEU A 85 -3.62 4.68 0.78
C LEU A 85 -4.50 5.59 -0.09
N ALA A 86 -5.75 5.80 0.31
CA ALA A 86 -6.63 6.75 -0.37
C ALA A 86 -6.08 8.18 -0.28
N ALA A 87 -5.52 8.56 0.88
CA ALA A 87 -4.91 9.86 1.08
C ALA A 87 -3.58 10.01 0.33
N TYR A 88 -2.79 8.94 0.21
CA TYR A 88 -1.56 8.93 -0.56
C TYR A 88 -1.82 9.24 -2.04
N ASN A 89 -2.84 8.60 -2.62
CA ASN A 89 -3.18 8.73 -4.04
C ASN A 89 -4.02 9.99 -4.35
N ALA A 90 -5.06 10.27 -3.56
CA ALA A 90 -6.01 11.35 -3.83
C ALA A 90 -5.73 12.63 -3.03
N GLY A 91 -4.77 12.60 -2.11
CA GLY A 91 -4.52 13.67 -1.16
C GLY A 91 -5.42 13.58 0.10
N PRO A 92 -4.89 13.92 1.28
CA PRO A 92 -5.60 13.80 2.56
C PRO A 92 -6.86 14.68 2.65
N ASN A 93 -6.84 15.85 2.00
CA ASN A 93 -7.99 16.77 1.97
C ASN A 93 -9.23 16.12 1.34
N ASN A 94 -9.05 15.25 0.33
CA ASN A 94 -10.16 14.53 -0.27
C ASN A 94 -10.72 13.49 0.70
N VAL A 95 -9.87 12.75 1.39
CA VAL A 95 -10.33 11.76 2.39
C VAL A 95 -11.11 12.44 3.53
N VAL A 96 -10.64 13.60 3.99
CA VAL A 96 -11.37 14.41 4.99
C VAL A 96 -12.70 14.91 4.43
N LYS A 97 -12.71 15.48 3.22
CA LYS A 97 -13.91 16.01 2.56
C LYS A 97 -15.00 14.95 2.38
N TYR A 98 -14.60 13.74 1.95
CA TYR A 98 -15.53 12.64 1.70
C TYR A 98 -15.76 11.75 2.93
N GLN A 99 -15.10 12.03 4.07
CA GLN A 99 -15.16 11.25 5.30
C GLN A 99 -14.88 9.76 5.07
N GLY A 100 -13.91 9.47 4.19
CA GLY A 100 -13.60 8.12 3.74
C GLY A 100 -12.89 8.12 2.38
N CYS A 101 -12.75 6.94 1.78
CA CYS A 101 -12.17 6.82 0.45
C CYS A 101 -13.03 7.60 -0.58
N PRO A 102 -12.46 8.59 -1.30
CA PRO A 102 -13.21 9.44 -2.20
C PRO A 102 -13.84 8.60 -3.34
N PRO A 103 -14.94 9.07 -3.94
CA PRO A 103 -15.64 8.38 -5.03
C PRO A 103 -14.91 8.49 -6.37
N PHE A 104 -13.58 8.49 -6.37
CA PHE A 104 -12.75 8.50 -7.57
C PHE A 104 -12.46 7.05 -7.97
N PRO A 105 -12.84 6.61 -9.18
CA PRO A 105 -12.57 5.24 -9.63
C PRO A 105 -11.09 4.87 -9.57
N GLU A 106 -10.21 5.79 -9.98
CA GLU A 106 -8.74 5.64 -9.92
C GLU A 106 -8.27 5.30 -8.50
N THR A 107 -8.69 6.08 -7.50
CA THR A 107 -8.28 5.89 -6.10
C THR A 107 -8.81 4.60 -5.50
N ARG A 108 -10.05 4.21 -5.82
CA ARG A 108 -10.64 2.95 -5.33
C ARG A 108 -9.91 1.74 -5.90
N HIS A 109 -9.57 1.77 -7.18
CA HIS A 109 -8.76 0.72 -7.79
C HIS A 109 -7.36 0.69 -7.18
N TYR A 110 -6.71 1.84 -7.02
CA TYR A 110 -5.40 1.95 -6.37
C TYR A 110 -5.39 1.29 -4.99
N VAL A 111 -6.33 1.66 -4.11
CA VAL A 111 -6.42 1.08 -2.76
C VAL A 111 -6.63 -0.44 -2.81
N ALA A 112 -7.53 -0.93 -3.66
CA ALA A 112 -7.80 -2.36 -3.79
C ALA A 112 -6.56 -3.14 -4.27
N SER A 113 -5.85 -2.62 -5.29
CA SER A 113 -4.64 -3.26 -5.83
C SER A 113 -3.50 -3.32 -4.82
N VAL A 114 -3.26 -2.23 -4.07
CA VAL A 114 -2.22 -2.22 -3.04
C VAL A 114 -2.56 -3.16 -1.88
N LEU A 115 -3.82 -3.17 -1.41
CA LEU A 115 -4.24 -4.08 -0.33
C LEU A 115 -4.14 -5.55 -0.76
N GLN A 116 -4.45 -5.87 -2.02
CA GLN A 116 -4.27 -7.21 -2.56
C GLN A 116 -2.79 -7.63 -2.55
N ALA A 117 -1.91 -6.76 -3.07
CA ALA A 117 -0.47 -7.02 -3.07
C ALA A 117 0.11 -7.13 -1.65
N TYR A 118 -0.35 -6.29 -0.72
CA TYR A 118 0.07 -6.30 0.68
C TYR A 118 -0.37 -7.57 1.43
N GLY A 119 -1.56 -8.10 1.10
CA GLY A 119 -2.06 -9.36 1.67
C GLY A 119 -1.34 -10.62 1.18
N GLY A 120 -0.36 -10.52 0.27
CA GLY A 120 0.39 -11.64 -0.27
C GLY A 120 -0.26 -12.36 -1.45
N GLU A 121 -1.38 -11.85 -1.98
CA GLU A 121 -2.05 -12.43 -3.13
C GLU A 121 -1.46 -11.87 -4.44
N PRO A 122 -0.82 -12.69 -5.31
CA PRO A 122 -0.41 -12.22 -6.62
C PRO A 122 -1.64 -11.82 -7.44
N MET A 123 -1.58 -10.67 -8.14
CA MET A 123 -2.68 -10.24 -8.99
C MET A 123 -2.81 -11.28 -10.12
N ARG A 124 -4.03 -11.76 -10.42
CA ARG A 124 -4.27 -12.79 -11.45
C ARG A 124 -3.69 -12.44 -12.85
N ALA A 125 -3.38 -11.17 -13.10
CA ALA A 125 -2.70 -10.71 -14.30
C ALA A 125 -1.21 -11.08 -14.35
N ASP A 126 -0.54 -11.18 -13.20
CA ASP A 126 0.89 -11.51 -13.12
C ASP A 126 1.12 -12.99 -13.44
N LEU A 127 0.22 -13.88 -13.00
CA LEU A 127 0.29 -15.32 -13.30
C LEU A 127 0.28 -15.65 -14.80
N LYS A 128 -0.34 -14.79 -15.63
CA LYS A 128 -0.30 -14.92 -17.10
C LYS A 128 1.01 -14.43 -17.71
N LEU A 129 1.70 -13.47 -17.08
CA LEU A 129 2.97 -12.91 -17.56
C LEU A 129 4.18 -13.80 -17.24
N ILE A 130 4.11 -14.62 -16.19
CA ILE A 130 5.15 -15.61 -15.84
C ILE A 130 5.01 -16.98 -16.52
N GLY A 131 4.10 -17.14 -17.50
CA GLY A 131 4.03 -18.34 -18.34
C GLY A 131 3.68 -19.64 -17.60
N LEU A 132 3.06 -19.56 -16.42
CA LEU A 132 2.66 -20.74 -15.64
C LEU A 132 1.21 -21.13 -15.95
N SER A 133 0.88 -21.37 -17.22
CA SER A 133 -0.49 -21.65 -17.66
C SER A 133 -0.82 -23.13 -17.86
N THR A 134 0.06 -24.09 -17.51
CA THR A 134 -0.14 -25.48 -17.97
C THR A 134 -0.27 -26.55 -16.90
N VAL A 135 -0.21 -26.26 -15.60
CA VAL A 135 -0.40 -27.34 -14.61
C VAL A 135 -0.92 -26.81 -13.30
N MET A 136 -2.24 -26.72 -13.15
CA MET A 136 -2.92 -26.94 -11.87
C MET A 136 -4.34 -27.44 -12.19
N ASP A 137 -4.45 -28.75 -12.45
CA ASP A 137 -5.72 -29.46 -12.43
C ASP A 137 -6.35 -29.38 -11.03
N GLU A 138 -7.68 -29.36 -11.00
CA GLU A 138 -8.51 -29.33 -9.81
C GLU A 138 -8.37 -30.63 -8.99
N GLU A 139 -7.40 -30.70 -8.07
CA GLU A 139 -7.46 -31.71 -7.01
C GLU A 139 -6.81 -31.22 -5.71
N ALA A 140 -7.63 -31.17 -4.67
CA ALA A 140 -7.31 -31.23 -3.24
C ALA A 140 -6.21 -30.29 -2.69
N LEU A 141 -6.62 -29.12 -2.19
CA LEU A 141 -5.83 -28.36 -1.22
C LEU A 141 -6.04 -28.94 0.19
N ASP A 142 -5.21 -29.92 0.55
CA ASP A 142 -4.79 -30.11 1.94
C ASP A 142 -3.86 -28.94 2.34
N PRO A 143 -3.95 -28.40 3.57
CA PRO A 143 -3.22 -27.21 3.97
C PRO A 143 -1.76 -27.54 4.29
N VAL A 144 -0.92 -27.67 3.26
CA VAL A 144 0.53 -27.74 3.42
C VAL A 144 1.08 -26.33 3.64
N SER A 145 1.38 -26.04 4.90
CA SER A 145 2.19 -24.91 5.38
C SER A 145 3.47 -24.75 4.53
N PRO A 146 3.78 -23.55 3.97
CA PRO A 146 5.03 -23.35 3.26
C PRO A 146 6.18 -23.27 4.26
N ARG A 147 7.06 -24.28 4.25
CA ARG A 147 8.36 -24.21 4.90
C ARG A 147 9.31 -23.39 4.04
N GLY A 148 9.68 -22.21 4.53
CA GLY A 148 10.78 -21.44 3.93
C GLY A 148 10.85 -19.98 4.34
N LEU A 149 10.95 -19.68 5.64
CA LEU A 149 11.79 -18.63 6.24
C LEU A 149 11.51 -18.60 7.75
N ALA A 150 12.52 -18.91 8.56
CA ALA A 150 12.41 -19.04 10.01
C ALA A 150 12.61 -17.68 10.69
N TRP A 151 11.53 -17.04 11.15
CA TRP A 151 11.50 -16.38 12.46
C TRP A 151 10.07 -16.08 12.90
N ARG A 152 9.85 -16.18 14.21
CA ARG A 152 8.57 -16.00 14.91
C ARG A 152 8.20 -14.53 14.89
N VAL A 153 7.32 -14.14 13.98
CA VAL A 153 6.51 -12.92 14.16
C VAL A 153 5.58 -13.21 15.35
N PRO A 154 5.54 -12.38 16.41
CA PRO A 154 4.48 -12.48 17.41
C PRO A 154 3.16 -12.43 16.64
N ARG A 155 2.28 -13.42 16.81
CA ARG A 155 0.94 -13.36 16.22
C ARG A 155 0.35 -12.00 16.59
N ALA A 156 0.01 -11.19 15.58
CA ALA A 156 -0.79 -10.00 15.81
C ALA A 156 -2.00 -10.44 16.64
N GLN A 157 -2.15 -9.89 17.84
CA GLN A 157 -3.23 -10.24 18.77
C GLN A 157 -4.60 -9.73 18.30
N TRP A 158 -4.68 -9.23 17.07
CA TRP A 158 -5.85 -8.62 16.49
C TRP A 158 -6.13 -9.31 15.16
N ARG A 159 -7.22 -10.09 15.11
CA ARG A 159 -7.82 -10.48 13.83
C ARG A 159 -8.41 -9.21 13.23
N ILE A 160 -7.78 -8.66 12.18
CA ILE A 160 -8.44 -7.69 11.33
C ILE A 160 -9.66 -8.41 10.75
N ALA A 161 -10.85 -8.03 11.21
CA ALA A 161 -12.07 -8.47 10.58
C ALA A 161 -11.98 -8.05 9.11
N ILE A 162 -12.24 -8.99 8.19
CA ILE A 162 -12.37 -8.70 6.76
C ILE A 162 -13.24 -7.44 6.64
N PRO A 163 -12.71 -6.29 6.16
CA PRO A 163 -13.51 -5.09 6.08
C PRO A 163 -14.62 -5.37 5.08
N GLN A 164 -15.86 -5.47 5.58
CA GLN A 164 -17.02 -5.56 4.70
C GLN A 164 -17.18 -4.19 4.03
N CYS A 165 -16.60 -4.06 2.84
CA CYS A 165 -16.83 -2.94 1.95
C CYS A 165 -18.32 -2.92 1.59
N LYS A 166 -19.12 -2.14 2.31
CA LYS A 166 -20.45 -1.74 1.84
C LYS A 166 -20.33 -0.38 1.16
N LEU A 167 -20.32 -0.42 -0.17
CA LEU A 167 -20.51 0.75 -1.01
C LEU A 167 -21.81 1.45 -0.61
N GLY A 168 -21.68 2.63 0.03
CA GLY A 168 -22.79 3.55 0.28
C GLY A 168 -23.34 3.52 1.71
N SER A 169 -22.72 4.27 2.63
CA SER A 169 -23.41 5.04 3.68
C SER A 169 -22.40 5.92 4.46
N PRO A 170 -22.74 7.18 4.82
CA PRO A 170 -21.78 8.19 5.29
C PRO A 170 -21.55 8.19 6.81
N ARG A 171 -21.71 7.06 7.51
CA ARG A 171 -21.52 7.02 8.97
C ARG A 171 -20.82 5.74 9.40
N TRP A 172 -19.56 5.88 9.78
CA TRP A 172 -18.87 4.88 10.59
C TRP A 172 -18.88 5.37 12.04
N LYS A 173 -19.59 4.64 12.91
CA LYS A 173 -19.36 4.73 14.37
C LYS A 173 -18.27 3.72 14.70
N VAL A 174 -17.12 4.20 15.14
CA VAL A 174 -16.10 3.36 15.79
C VAL A 174 -16.60 3.08 17.20
N THR A 175 -17.02 1.84 17.46
CA THR A 175 -17.23 1.38 18.83
C THR A 175 -15.98 0.65 19.26
N VAL A 176 -15.23 1.25 20.19
CA VAL A 176 -14.16 0.58 20.92
C VAL A 176 -14.80 -0.05 22.14
N LEU A 177 -14.78 -1.38 22.26
CA LEU A 177 -15.19 -2.07 23.48
C LEU A 177 -13.95 -2.26 24.36
N PRO A 178 -14.01 -1.90 25.65
CA PRO A 178 -12.95 -2.27 26.60
C PRO A 178 -13.06 -3.77 26.95
N PHE A 179 -11.90 -4.32 27.33
CA PHE A 179 -11.54 -5.71 27.63
C PHE A 179 -12.65 -6.76 27.74
#